data_AF-A0A814WVA1-F1
#
_entry.id   AF-A0A814WVA1-F1
#
_cell.length_a   1.000
_cell.length_b   1.000
_cell.length_c   1.000
_cell.angle_alpha   90.00
_cell.angle_beta   90.00
_cell.angle_gamma   90.00
#
_symmetry.space_group_name_H-M   'P 1'
#
loop_
_entity.id
_entity.type
_entity.pdbx_description
1 polymer ?
#
loop_
_entity_poly.entity_id
_entity_poly.type
_entity_poly.pdbx_seq_one_letter_code
_entity_poly.pdbx_strand_id
1 'polypeptide(L)'
;MDCINIKFDEDINFHLLRHWSLYDSIYYTHDMIISFKLWSSRGLSQLKEFLADLGIPKREYEQYYRDMNIKYKLNIKKQILNKRLQDKYHYTTNTIILPTFLLTSGFTLKLSPQDIVYSVMSTLQTSSSSTTSTSSSIMIDLTQCFSLALSCLNYNQLEQYINGIELEKIYTKKKHYLIETLLQSDKNLTFNNTIPFILLKFDQNMFNSSIINDNIKSYEFFTHPYQTYLFARHALNILISYTSSSTNIIKRKKSKYLKNLPLILIAPYSLTNKEHELIEIVVGVPSFNNIMMNSFSTLFETADRRCGNVAKFVFFDHSVLLLQEQHRQKFIDALMFVLAK
;
A
#
# COMPACT_ATOMS: atom_id res chain seq x y z
N MET A 1 7.83 -38.21 -3.95
CA MET A 1 9.18 -37.63 -3.94
C MET A 1 8.99 -36.14 -4.20
N ASP A 2 8.78 -35.39 -3.12
CA ASP A 2 8.53 -33.96 -3.19
C ASP A 2 9.86 -33.26 -3.43
N CYS A 3 10.20 -33.03 -4.69
CA CYS A 3 11.43 -32.33 -5.06
C CYS A 3 11.24 -30.82 -4.88
N ILE A 4 11.17 -30.36 -3.62
CA ILE A 4 11.25 -28.94 -3.31
C ILE A 4 12.66 -28.48 -3.62
N ASN A 5 12.78 -27.48 -4.48
CA ASN A 5 14.05 -26.90 -4.87
C ASN A 5 13.99 -25.39 -4.70
N ILE A 6 14.89 -24.86 -3.86
CA ILE A 6 15.02 -23.43 -3.61
C ILE A 6 16.28 -22.97 -4.35
N LYS A 7 16.10 -22.03 -5.28
CA LYS A 7 17.20 -21.47 -6.08
C LYS A 7 17.28 -19.97 -5.88
N PHE A 8 18.50 -19.47 -5.77
CA PHE A 8 18.76 -18.04 -5.90
C PHE A 8 18.56 -17.62 -7.36
N ASP A 9 17.84 -16.52 -7.58
CA ASP A 9 17.65 -15.90 -8.89
C ASP A 9 17.46 -14.38 -8.74
N GLU A 10 17.80 -13.63 -9.77
CA GLU A 10 17.46 -12.21 -9.86
C GLU A 10 16.06 -12.10 -10.49
N ASP A 11 15.02 -12.03 -9.65
CA ASP A 11 13.64 -12.06 -10.12
C ASP A 11 13.08 -10.66 -10.37
N ILE A 12 12.02 -10.59 -11.17
CA ILE A 12 11.29 -9.34 -11.43
C ILE A 12 10.30 -9.11 -10.28
N ASN A 13 10.54 -8.04 -9.52
CA ASN A 13 9.72 -7.51 -8.44
C ASN A 13 8.53 -6.70 -8.97
N PHE A 14 7.67 -7.34 -9.76
CA PHE A 14 6.33 -6.81 -10.04
C PHE A 14 5.30 -7.43 -9.12
N HIS A 15 4.35 -6.63 -8.66
CA HIS A 15 3.36 -7.03 -7.68
C HIS A 15 2.51 -8.20 -8.21
N LEU A 16 2.58 -9.35 -7.53
CA LEU A 16 1.83 -10.57 -7.86
C LEU A 16 2.03 -11.06 -9.31
N LEU A 17 3.24 -10.91 -9.88
CA LEU A 17 3.53 -11.22 -11.29
C LEU A 17 3.02 -12.59 -11.75
N ARG A 18 3.15 -13.62 -10.91
CA ARG A 18 2.76 -15.00 -11.25
C ARG A 18 1.26 -15.26 -11.16
N HIS A 19 0.52 -14.37 -10.49
CA HIS A 19 -0.89 -14.51 -10.18
C HIS A 19 -1.79 -13.55 -10.97
N TRP A 20 -1.21 -12.67 -11.78
CA TRP A 20 -1.90 -11.67 -12.59
C TRP A 20 -1.47 -11.67 -14.05
N SER A 21 -2.13 -10.83 -14.85
CA SER A 21 -1.61 -10.45 -16.16
C SER A 21 -0.34 -9.60 -15.97
N LEU A 22 0.53 -9.59 -16.98
CA LEU A 22 1.72 -8.74 -16.94
C LEU A 22 1.34 -7.26 -16.82
N TYR A 23 0.28 -6.84 -17.51
CA TYR A 23 -0.23 -5.48 -17.46
C TYR A 23 -0.67 -5.08 -16.04
N ASP A 24 -1.51 -5.89 -15.39
CA ASP A 24 -2.03 -5.59 -14.05
C ASP A 24 -0.89 -5.57 -13.02
N SER A 25 0.02 -6.54 -13.12
CA SER A 25 1.17 -6.62 -12.21
C SER A 25 2.03 -5.35 -12.27
N ILE A 26 2.32 -4.85 -13.48
CA ILE A 26 3.03 -3.57 -13.65
C ILE A 26 2.18 -2.40 -13.16
N TYR A 27 0.89 -2.37 -13.51
CA TYR A 27 -0.01 -1.26 -13.17
C TYR A 27 -0.13 -1.03 -11.66
N TYR A 28 -0.10 -2.10 -10.87
CA TYR A 28 -0.20 -2.04 -9.42
C TYR A 28 1.16 -2.01 -8.69
N THR A 29 2.28 -2.11 -9.39
CA THR A 29 3.62 -2.01 -8.78
C THR A 29 3.92 -0.56 -8.42
N HIS A 30 4.23 -0.30 -7.15
CA HIS A 30 4.42 1.06 -6.61
C HIS A 30 5.43 1.92 -7.40
N ASP A 31 6.60 1.37 -7.70
CA ASP A 31 7.64 2.11 -8.43
C ASP A 31 7.20 2.43 -9.87
N MET A 32 6.45 1.51 -10.50
CA MET A 32 5.91 1.70 -11.85
C MET A 32 4.81 2.76 -11.85
N ILE A 33 3.95 2.79 -10.82
CA ILE A 33 2.95 3.85 -10.62
C ILE A 33 3.61 5.22 -10.62
N ILE A 34 4.74 5.36 -9.92
CA ILE A 34 5.49 6.62 -9.80
C ILE A 34 6.19 6.99 -11.11
N SER A 35 6.91 6.06 -11.74
CA SER A 35 7.69 6.32 -12.95
C SER A 35 6.79 6.65 -14.14
N PHE A 36 5.72 5.89 -14.34
CA PHE A 36 4.78 6.09 -15.44
C PHE A 36 3.66 7.07 -15.12
N LYS A 37 3.49 7.48 -13.86
CA LYS A 37 2.43 8.39 -13.40
C LYS A 37 1.05 7.85 -13.77
N LEU A 38 0.80 6.62 -13.33
CA LEU A 38 -0.35 5.80 -13.74
C LEU A 38 -1.72 6.35 -13.30
N TRP A 39 -1.74 7.37 -12.45
CA TRP A 39 -2.92 8.18 -12.13
C TRP A 39 -3.37 9.11 -13.28
N SER A 40 -2.67 9.11 -14.42
CA SER A 40 -2.97 9.97 -15.57
C SER A 40 -3.21 9.16 -16.86
N SER A 41 -4.11 9.64 -17.72
CA SER A 41 -4.38 9.00 -19.02
C SER A 41 -3.13 8.95 -19.92
N ARG A 42 -2.28 9.98 -19.86
CA ARG A 42 -0.99 10.00 -20.53
C ARG A 42 -0.06 8.89 -20.03
N GLY A 43 -0.01 8.67 -18.72
CA GLY A 43 0.77 7.60 -18.10
C GLY A 43 0.32 6.21 -18.53
N LEU A 44 -1.00 5.98 -18.62
CA LEU A 44 -1.57 4.74 -19.14
C LEU A 44 -1.17 4.48 -20.60
N SER A 45 -1.17 5.52 -21.45
CA SER A 45 -0.68 5.41 -22.83
C SER A 45 0.82 5.11 -22.88
N GLN A 46 1.63 5.73 -22.01
CA GLN A 46 3.07 5.46 -21.89
C GLN A 46 3.36 4.03 -21.42
N LEU A 47 2.55 3.46 -20.53
CA LEU A 47 2.67 2.06 -20.12
C LEU A 47 2.43 1.11 -21.30
N LYS A 48 1.41 1.38 -22.13
CA LYS A 48 1.16 0.60 -23.35
C LYS A 48 2.29 0.73 -24.36
N GLU A 49 2.85 1.92 -24.50
CA GLU A 49 4.05 2.17 -25.33
C GLU A 49 5.25 1.39 -24.80
N PHE A 50 5.46 1.36 -23.48
CA PHE A 50 6.54 0.57 -22.86
C PHE A 50 6.39 -0.93 -23.15
N LEU A 51 5.18 -1.47 -23.04
CA LEU A 51 4.92 -2.88 -23.39
C LEU A 51 5.16 -3.17 -24.88
N ALA A 52 4.87 -2.21 -25.76
CA ALA A 52 5.18 -2.31 -27.18
C ALA A 52 6.70 -2.26 -27.44
N ASP A 53 7.43 -1.38 -26.75
CA ASP A 53 8.89 -1.26 -26.82
C ASP A 53 9.59 -2.52 -26.27
N LEU A 54 8.99 -3.22 -25.30
CA LEU A 54 9.44 -4.54 -24.85
C LEU A 54 9.24 -5.64 -25.91
N GLY A 55 8.50 -5.36 -26.99
CA GLY A 55 8.19 -6.28 -28.07
C GLY A 55 7.12 -7.31 -27.70
N ILE A 56 6.21 -6.96 -26.79
CA ILE A 56 5.19 -7.88 -26.28
C ILE A 56 3.83 -7.54 -26.92
N PRO A 57 3.21 -8.47 -27.66
CA PRO A 57 1.88 -8.26 -28.23
C PRO A 57 0.81 -8.05 -27.14
N LYS A 58 -0.21 -7.26 -27.45
CA LYS A 58 -1.33 -6.97 -26.53
C LYS A 58 -1.96 -8.22 -25.91
N ARG A 59 -2.23 -9.23 -26.75
CA ARG A 59 -2.80 -10.51 -26.31
C ARG A 59 -1.95 -11.20 -25.23
N GLU A 60 -0.64 -11.02 -25.25
CA GLU A 60 0.29 -11.70 -24.35
C GLU A 60 0.43 -11.00 -23.00
N TYR A 61 0.33 -9.66 -22.95
CA TYR A 61 0.41 -8.95 -21.67
C TYR A 61 -0.94 -8.83 -20.93
N GLU A 62 -2.07 -9.01 -21.63
CA GLU A 62 -3.42 -9.01 -21.03
C GLU A 62 -3.84 -10.40 -20.51
N GLN A 63 -3.27 -11.47 -21.04
CA GLN A 63 -3.48 -12.81 -20.48
C GLN A 63 -2.69 -13.01 -19.18
N TYR A 64 -3.07 -14.02 -18.40
CA TYR A 64 -2.33 -14.39 -17.19
C TYR A 64 -0.86 -14.68 -17.51
N TYR A 65 0.04 -14.17 -16.67
CA TYR A 65 1.48 -14.36 -16.85
C TYR A 65 1.83 -15.85 -16.93
N ARG A 66 1.18 -16.72 -16.15
CA ARG A 66 1.39 -18.18 -16.23
C ARG A 66 1.16 -18.75 -17.63
N ASP A 67 0.22 -18.19 -18.39
CA ASP A 67 -0.20 -18.66 -19.72
C ASP A 67 0.57 -17.96 -20.85
N MET A 68 1.32 -16.90 -20.52
CA MET A 68 2.16 -16.16 -21.46
C MET A 68 3.27 -17.04 -22.08
N ASN A 69 3.53 -16.85 -23.37
CA ASN A 69 4.55 -17.61 -24.10
C ASN A 69 5.94 -17.44 -23.46
N ILE A 70 6.64 -18.57 -23.28
CA ILE A 70 7.97 -18.67 -22.64
C ILE A 70 8.98 -17.73 -23.31
N LYS A 71 8.88 -17.52 -24.63
CA LYS A 71 9.74 -16.59 -25.38
C LYS A 71 9.72 -15.19 -24.78
N TYR A 72 8.54 -14.67 -24.43
CA TYR A 72 8.41 -13.33 -23.85
C TYR A 72 8.88 -13.31 -22.40
N LYS A 73 8.54 -14.34 -21.60
CA LYS A 73 9.02 -14.46 -20.21
C LYS A 73 10.54 -14.37 -20.09
N LEU A 74 11.25 -15.07 -20.96
CA LEU A 74 12.72 -15.06 -20.99
C LEU A 74 13.31 -13.73 -21.48
N ASN A 75 12.59 -13.01 -22.34
CA ASN A 75 13.06 -11.75 -22.92
C ASN A 75 12.77 -10.54 -22.01
N ILE A 76 11.69 -10.54 -21.24
CA ILE A 76 11.27 -9.40 -20.39
C ILE A 76 12.41 -8.93 -19.49
N LYS A 77 13.05 -9.86 -18.76
CA LYS A 77 14.17 -9.52 -17.85
C LYS A 77 15.33 -8.84 -18.59
N LYS A 78 15.69 -9.34 -19.77
CA LYS A 78 16.75 -8.76 -20.61
C LYS A 78 16.39 -7.36 -21.12
N GLN A 79 15.13 -7.16 -21.51
CA GLN A 79 14.66 -5.88 -22.03
C GLN A 79 14.54 -4.82 -20.93
N ILE A 80 14.06 -5.17 -19.73
CA ILE A 80 14.00 -4.25 -18.58
C ILE A 80 15.39 -3.76 -18.17
N LEU A 81 16.43 -4.59 -18.34
CA LEU A 81 17.81 -4.20 -18.05
C LEU A 81 18.42 -3.28 -19.13
N ASN A 82 17.73 -3.07 -20.26
CA ASN A 82 18.23 -2.24 -21.34
C ASN A 82 18.21 -0.74 -20.93
N LYS A 83 19.40 -0.15 -20.85
CA LYS A 83 19.59 1.27 -20.50
C LYS A 83 18.74 2.22 -21.35
N ARG A 84 18.53 1.91 -22.64
CA ARG A 84 17.70 2.75 -23.52
C ARG A 84 16.25 2.88 -23.00
N LEU A 85 15.66 1.80 -22.49
CA LEU A 85 14.31 1.85 -21.93
C LEU A 85 14.30 2.53 -20.56
N GLN A 86 15.33 2.28 -19.76
CA GLN A 86 15.52 2.96 -18.48
C GLN A 86 15.59 4.48 -18.65
N ASP A 87 16.35 4.98 -19.62
CA ASP A 87 16.50 6.40 -19.89
C ASP A 87 15.22 7.04 -20.42
N LYS A 88 14.44 6.30 -21.24
CA LYS A 88 13.17 6.78 -21.80
C LYS A 88 12.06 6.90 -20.75
N TYR A 89 11.96 5.93 -19.84
CA TYR A 89 10.84 5.80 -18.90
C TYR A 89 11.20 6.13 -17.44
N HIS A 90 12.47 6.39 -17.15
CA HIS A 90 12.98 6.79 -15.84
C HIS A 90 12.55 5.88 -14.68
N TYR A 91 12.51 4.56 -14.91
CA TYR A 91 12.30 3.59 -13.85
C TYR A 91 13.61 3.14 -13.22
N THR A 92 13.55 2.71 -11.96
CA THR A 92 14.74 2.26 -11.24
C THR A 92 14.90 0.76 -11.42
N THR A 93 15.93 0.33 -12.15
CA THR A 93 16.21 -1.10 -12.40
C THR A 93 16.50 -1.86 -11.11
N ASN A 94 17.18 -1.23 -10.15
CA ASN A 94 17.57 -1.86 -8.88
C ASN A 94 16.38 -2.20 -7.98
N THR A 95 15.21 -1.59 -8.18
CA THR A 95 14.02 -1.91 -7.40
C THR A 95 13.11 -2.90 -8.12
N ILE A 96 13.18 -2.95 -9.46
CA ILE A 96 12.41 -3.88 -10.30
C ILE A 96 13.08 -5.24 -10.39
N ILE A 97 14.42 -5.32 -10.47
CA ILE A 97 15.14 -6.60 -10.49
C ILE A 97 15.80 -6.76 -9.13
N LEU A 98 15.31 -7.72 -8.35
CA LEU A 98 15.81 -7.97 -7.01
C LEU A 98 16.44 -9.36 -6.91
N PRO A 99 17.61 -9.50 -6.25
CA PRO A 99 18.14 -10.80 -5.89
C PRO A 99 17.20 -11.43 -4.85
N THR A 100 16.58 -12.55 -5.21
CA THR A 100 15.63 -13.26 -4.36
C THR A 100 15.82 -14.78 -4.47
N PHE A 101 15.00 -15.52 -3.74
CA PHE A 101 14.95 -16.98 -3.85
C PHE A 101 13.65 -17.37 -4.51
N LEU A 102 13.65 -18.39 -5.33
CA LEU A 102 12.45 -18.98 -5.90
C LEU A 102 12.32 -20.41 -5.42
N LEU A 103 11.15 -20.72 -4.85
CA LEU A 103 10.77 -22.08 -4.53
C LEU A 103 10.08 -22.68 -5.74
N THR A 104 10.64 -23.77 -6.25
CA THR A 104 10.01 -24.58 -7.30
C THR A 104 9.64 -25.93 -6.74
N SER A 105 8.39 -26.34 -6.98
CA SER A 105 7.89 -27.67 -6.61
C SER A 105 7.14 -28.27 -7.79
N GLY A 106 7.44 -29.52 -8.11
CA GLY A 106 6.88 -30.19 -9.28
C GLY A 106 7.17 -29.45 -10.59
N PHE A 107 6.22 -29.48 -11.52
CA PHE A 107 6.40 -28.94 -12.88
C PHE A 107 5.91 -27.50 -13.04
N THR A 108 4.90 -27.09 -12.27
CA THR A 108 4.15 -25.85 -12.50
C THR A 108 4.27 -24.84 -11.37
N LEU A 109 4.52 -25.29 -10.14
CA LEU A 109 4.52 -24.40 -8.98
C LEU A 109 5.87 -23.68 -8.88
N LYS A 110 5.82 -22.36 -9.04
CA LYS A 110 6.92 -21.44 -8.73
C LYS A 110 6.39 -20.37 -7.78
N LEU A 111 6.97 -20.28 -6.60
CA LEU A 111 6.58 -19.30 -5.59
C LEU A 111 7.71 -18.32 -5.35
N SER A 112 7.36 -17.03 -5.39
CA SER A 112 8.22 -15.97 -4.88
C SER A 112 7.94 -15.78 -3.39
N PRO A 113 8.97 -15.60 -2.54
CA PRO A 113 8.83 -15.25 -1.13
C PRO A 113 7.94 -14.02 -0.95
N GLN A 114 8.00 -13.08 -1.87
CA GLN A 114 7.18 -11.88 -1.84
C GLN A 114 5.68 -12.19 -2.04
N ASP A 115 5.34 -13.09 -2.97
CA ASP A 115 3.95 -13.51 -3.19
C ASP A 115 3.39 -14.21 -1.93
N ILE A 116 4.22 -15.02 -1.26
CA ILE A 116 3.89 -15.65 0.02
C ILE A 116 3.65 -14.59 1.10
N VAL A 117 4.53 -13.61 1.24
CA VAL A 117 4.37 -12.52 2.20
C VAL A 117 3.07 -11.76 1.94
N TYR A 118 2.75 -11.44 0.69
CA TYR A 118 1.50 -10.77 0.35
C TYR A 118 0.26 -11.59 0.72
N SER A 119 0.28 -12.90 0.45
CA SER A 119 -0.82 -13.81 0.81
C SER A 119 -1.01 -13.94 2.33
N VAL A 120 0.09 -14.09 3.08
CA VAL A 120 0.06 -14.14 4.56
C VAL A 120 -0.41 -12.80 5.13
N MET A 121 0.04 -11.70 4.54
CA MET A 121 -0.29 -10.36 5.01
C MET A 121 -1.78 -10.05 4.78
N SER A 122 -2.32 -10.33 3.60
CA SER A 122 -3.74 -10.09 3.28
C SER A 122 -4.70 -10.97 4.12
N THR A 123 -4.32 -12.21 4.43
CA THR A 123 -5.11 -13.10 5.29
C THR A 123 -5.17 -12.62 6.73
N LEU A 124 -4.05 -12.10 7.28
CA LEU A 124 -4.04 -11.46 8.61
C LEU A 124 -4.96 -10.24 8.70
N GLN A 125 -5.21 -9.60 7.57
CA GLN A 125 -5.89 -8.31 7.48
C GLN A 125 -7.38 -8.42 7.19
N THR A 126 -7.85 -9.61 6.84
CA THR A 126 -9.26 -9.82 6.52
C THR A 126 -10.05 -9.89 7.82
N SER A 127 -11.01 -8.99 7.99
CA SER A 127 -12.04 -9.16 9.02
C SER A 127 -13.07 -10.15 8.47
N SER A 128 -13.23 -11.29 9.12
CA SER A 128 -14.30 -12.23 8.82
C SER A 128 -15.63 -11.54 9.11
N SER A 129 -16.33 -11.13 8.07
CA SER A 129 -17.65 -10.50 8.13
C SER A 129 -18.77 -11.45 8.59
N SER A 130 -18.45 -12.57 9.24
CA SER A 130 -19.36 -13.68 9.50
C SER A 130 -19.80 -13.88 10.95
N THR A 131 -19.33 -13.12 11.94
CA THR A 131 -19.79 -13.31 13.32
C THR A 131 -20.06 -12.01 14.06
N THR A 132 -21.23 -11.98 14.68
CA THR A 132 -21.82 -10.88 15.43
C THR A 132 -20.87 -10.29 16.47
N SER A 133 -20.81 -8.96 16.41
CA SER A 133 -19.99 -8.07 17.23
C SER A 133 -20.21 -8.25 18.73
N THR A 134 -19.29 -8.98 19.37
CA THR A 134 -19.03 -8.89 20.80
C THR A 134 -17.55 -8.61 20.99
N SER A 135 -17.13 -7.88 22.02
CA SER A 135 -15.71 -7.52 22.23
C SER A 135 -14.80 -8.74 22.41
N SER A 136 -15.35 -9.90 22.78
CA SER A 136 -14.67 -11.21 22.74
C SER A 136 -14.48 -11.75 21.31
N SER A 137 -15.33 -11.39 20.35
CA SER A 137 -15.27 -11.88 18.96
C SER A 137 -14.09 -11.27 18.18
N ILE A 138 -13.74 -10.00 18.41
CA ILE A 138 -12.61 -9.35 17.69
C ILE A 138 -11.27 -10.03 18.01
N MET A 139 -11.04 -10.45 19.26
CA MET A 139 -9.81 -11.15 19.63
C MET A 139 -9.79 -12.58 19.08
N ILE A 140 -10.95 -13.25 19.04
CA ILE A 140 -11.13 -14.58 18.43
C ILE A 140 -10.88 -14.50 16.92
N ASP A 141 -11.42 -13.48 16.24
CA ASP A 141 -11.22 -13.24 14.81
C ASP A 141 -9.74 -13.02 14.48
N LEU A 142 -9.00 -12.22 15.29
CA LEU A 142 -7.55 -12.03 15.09
C LEU A 142 -6.75 -13.33 15.29
N THR A 143 -7.09 -14.13 16.30
CA THR A 143 -6.42 -15.43 16.49
C THR A 143 -6.72 -16.41 15.36
N GLN A 144 -7.94 -16.36 14.81
CA GLN A 144 -8.33 -17.17 13.66
C GLN A 144 -7.59 -16.71 12.40
N CYS A 145 -7.53 -15.41 12.12
CA CYS A 145 -6.76 -14.86 11.00
C CYS A 145 -5.27 -15.19 11.13
N PHE A 146 -4.71 -15.16 12.34
CA PHE A 146 -3.34 -15.60 12.59
C PHE A 146 -3.15 -17.10 12.27
N SER A 147 -4.09 -17.95 12.67
CA SER A 147 -4.04 -19.39 12.35
C SER A 147 -4.14 -19.66 10.84
N LEU A 148 -4.99 -18.92 10.12
CA LEU A 148 -5.15 -19.00 8.67
C LEU A 148 -3.88 -18.51 7.96
N ALA A 149 -3.31 -17.40 8.41
CA ALA A 149 -2.05 -16.88 7.88
C ALA A 149 -0.88 -17.86 8.08
N LEU A 150 -0.83 -18.52 9.24
CA LEU A 150 0.15 -19.58 9.51
C LEU A 150 -0.07 -20.78 8.57
N SER A 151 -1.33 -21.13 8.28
CA SER A 151 -1.64 -22.21 7.33
C SER A 151 -1.21 -21.88 5.89
N CYS A 152 -1.12 -20.61 5.50
CA CYS A 152 -0.60 -20.19 4.19
C CYS A 152 0.88 -20.54 3.99
N LEU A 153 1.65 -20.69 5.08
CA LEU A 153 3.06 -21.11 5.03
C LEU A 153 3.20 -22.63 4.87
N ASN A 154 2.11 -23.39 5.09
CA ASN A 154 2.12 -24.83 4.90
C ASN A 154 2.08 -25.17 3.42
N TYR A 155 3.18 -25.69 2.89
CA TYR A 155 3.31 -26.02 1.46
C TYR A 155 2.26 -27.05 0.98
N ASN A 156 1.73 -27.86 1.90
CA ASN A 156 0.70 -28.86 1.59
C ASN A 156 -0.69 -28.25 1.37
N GLN A 157 -0.95 -27.06 1.92
CA GLN A 157 -2.27 -26.40 1.91
C GLN A 157 -2.23 -25.14 1.04
N LEU A 158 -2.06 -25.35 -0.28
CA LEU A 158 -2.00 -24.25 -1.25
C LEU A 158 -3.31 -23.48 -1.40
N GLU A 159 -4.44 -24.05 -1.00
CA GLU A 159 -5.75 -23.39 -1.08
C GLU A 159 -5.79 -22.09 -0.27
N GLN A 160 -5.30 -22.11 0.97
CA GLN A 160 -5.27 -20.93 1.84
C GLN A 160 -4.33 -19.86 1.28
N TYR A 161 -3.18 -20.29 0.73
CA TYR A 161 -2.28 -19.40 0.01
C TYR A 161 -2.97 -18.70 -1.17
N ILE A 162 -3.71 -19.45 -2.00
CA ILE A 162 -4.44 -18.90 -3.16
C ILE A 162 -5.52 -17.91 -2.70
N ASN A 163 -6.29 -18.25 -1.66
CA ASN A 163 -7.29 -17.35 -1.08
C ASN A 163 -6.65 -16.03 -0.60
N GLY A 164 -5.49 -16.11 0.08
CA GLY A 164 -4.73 -14.92 0.47
C GLY A 164 -4.28 -14.08 -0.71
N ILE A 165 -3.84 -14.72 -1.81
CA ILE A 165 -3.50 -13.99 -3.03
C ILE A 165 -4.72 -13.27 -3.60
N GLU A 166 -5.90 -13.88 -3.61
CA GLU A 166 -7.13 -13.22 -4.07
C GLU A 166 -7.51 -12.01 -3.20
N LEU A 167 -7.36 -12.13 -1.88
CA LEU A 167 -7.56 -11.03 -0.95
C LEU A 167 -6.58 -9.87 -1.19
N GLU A 168 -5.30 -10.17 -1.46
CA GLU A 168 -4.31 -9.12 -1.79
C GLU A 168 -4.69 -8.39 -3.08
N LYS A 169 -5.22 -9.09 -4.08
CA LYS A 169 -5.67 -8.47 -5.33
C LYS A 169 -6.79 -7.45 -5.07
N ILE A 170 -7.74 -7.79 -4.21
CA ILE A 170 -8.83 -6.89 -3.81
C ILE A 170 -8.24 -5.69 -3.04
N TYR A 171 -7.35 -5.96 -2.09
CA TYR A 171 -6.71 -4.92 -1.28
C TYR A 171 -5.93 -3.93 -2.16
N THR A 172 -5.12 -4.41 -3.09
CA THR A 172 -4.30 -3.55 -3.95
C THR A 172 -5.14 -2.74 -4.94
N LYS A 173 -6.27 -3.27 -5.43
CA LYS A 173 -7.26 -2.49 -6.21
C LYS A 173 -7.87 -1.35 -5.38
N LYS A 174 -8.31 -1.64 -4.16
CA LYS A 174 -8.86 -0.63 -3.23
C LYS A 174 -7.83 0.44 -2.88
N LYS A 175 -6.60 0.04 -2.55
CA LYS A 175 -5.45 0.93 -2.33
C LYS A 175 -5.28 1.91 -3.49
N HIS A 176 -5.30 1.41 -4.73
CA HIS A 176 -5.13 2.25 -5.93
C HIS A 176 -6.30 3.23 -6.09
N TYR A 177 -7.54 2.77 -5.96
CA TYR A 177 -8.73 3.63 -6.03
C TYR A 177 -8.70 4.76 -4.99
N LEU A 178 -8.30 4.46 -3.74
CA LEU A 178 -8.16 5.47 -2.69
C LEU A 178 -7.10 6.51 -3.03
N ILE A 179 -5.99 6.10 -3.65
CA ILE A 179 -4.96 7.03 -4.10
C ILE A 179 -5.46 7.91 -5.26
N GLU A 180 -6.16 7.34 -6.23
CA GLU A 180 -6.72 8.12 -7.34
C GLU A 180 -7.77 9.14 -6.87
N THR A 181 -8.66 8.73 -5.96
CA THR A 181 -9.64 9.63 -5.35
C THR A 181 -8.98 10.75 -4.56
N LEU A 182 -7.92 10.45 -3.77
CA LEU A 182 -7.11 11.48 -3.10
C LEU A 182 -6.53 12.51 -4.07
N LEU A 183 -6.01 12.06 -5.21
CA LEU A 183 -5.40 12.94 -6.21
C LEU A 183 -6.42 13.79 -6.97
N GLN A 184 -7.66 13.31 -7.12
CA GLN A 184 -8.76 14.08 -7.72
C GLN A 184 -9.37 15.08 -6.74
N SER A 185 -9.42 14.73 -5.45
CA SER A 185 -9.88 15.61 -4.38
C SER A 185 -8.79 16.60 -3.96
N ASP A 186 -8.49 17.59 -4.79
CA ASP A 186 -7.57 18.70 -4.47
C ASP A 186 -7.94 19.42 -3.15
N LYS A 187 -9.16 19.22 -2.62
CA LYS A 187 -9.68 19.78 -1.36
C LYS A 187 -9.12 19.13 -0.09
N ASN A 188 -8.65 17.88 -0.14
CA ASN A 188 -8.25 17.12 1.06
C ASN A 188 -6.78 17.32 1.46
N LEU A 189 -6.05 18.08 0.65
CA LEU A 189 -4.66 18.41 0.85
C LEU A 189 -4.57 19.83 1.43
N THR A 190 -4.81 19.96 2.73
CA THR A 190 -4.68 21.24 3.44
C THR A 190 -3.20 21.60 3.57
N PHE A 191 -2.62 22.16 2.51
CA PHE A 191 -1.25 22.68 2.52
C PHE A 191 -1.25 24.16 2.87
N ASN A 192 -1.30 24.48 4.17
CA ASN A 192 -0.88 25.79 4.61
C ASN A 192 0.63 25.76 4.82
N ASN A 193 1.37 26.70 4.24
CA ASN A 193 2.83 26.84 4.40
C ASN A 193 3.26 27.06 5.88
N THR A 194 2.31 27.17 6.80
CA THR A 194 2.48 27.30 8.25
C THR A 194 2.44 25.96 8.99
N ILE A 195 2.03 24.87 8.32
CA ILE A 195 1.89 23.53 8.92
C ILE A 195 3.15 22.70 8.64
N PRO A 196 3.88 22.22 9.66
CA PRO A 196 5.13 21.47 9.52
C PRO A 196 4.92 20.00 9.10
N PHE A 197 3.74 19.61 8.63
CA PHE A 197 3.42 18.25 8.18
C PHE A 197 2.30 18.24 7.12
N ILE A 198 2.20 17.12 6.41
CA ILE A 198 1.12 16.86 5.44
C ILE A 198 0.00 16.12 6.16
N LEU A 199 -1.20 16.68 6.20
CA LEU A 199 -2.38 16.01 6.75
C LEU A 199 -3.19 15.36 5.62
N LEU A 200 -3.37 14.04 5.68
CA LEU A 200 -4.32 13.32 4.84
C LEU A 200 -5.50 12.87 5.69
N LYS A 201 -6.68 13.39 5.37
CA LYS A 201 -7.93 12.98 6.00
C LYS A 201 -8.75 12.15 5.02
N PHE A 202 -9.22 11.01 5.51
CA PHE A 202 -10.19 10.20 4.81
C PHE A 202 -11.53 10.23 5.54
N ASP A 203 -12.58 10.69 4.86
CA ASP A 203 -13.94 10.67 5.38
C ASP A 203 -14.68 9.40 4.94
N GLN A 204 -15.63 8.94 5.76
CA GLN A 204 -16.47 7.75 5.48
C GLN A 204 -17.16 7.79 4.11
N ASN A 205 -17.46 8.99 3.59
CA ASN A 205 -18.14 9.16 2.31
C ASN A 205 -17.25 8.85 1.09
N MET A 206 -15.92 8.98 1.19
CA MET A 206 -14.98 8.57 0.11
C MET A 206 -14.97 7.05 -0.09
N PHE A 207 -15.35 6.31 0.94
CA PHE A 207 -15.38 4.85 0.96
C PHE A 207 -16.72 4.27 0.48
N ASN A 208 -17.78 5.08 0.43
CA ASN A 208 -19.11 4.65 -0.03
C ASN A 208 -19.27 4.77 -1.57
N SER A 209 -18.42 5.55 -2.25
CA SER A 209 -18.46 5.67 -3.71
C SER A 209 -17.76 4.52 -4.44
N SER A 210 -17.02 3.66 -3.73
CA SER A 210 -16.49 2.42 -4.31
C SER A 210 -17.60 1.38 -4.39
N ILE A 211 -18.49 1.51 -5.39
CA ILE A 211 -19.28 0.40 -5.89
C ILE A 211 -18.30 -0.54 -6.59
N ILE A 212 -17.56 -1.31 -5.80
CA ILE A 212 -16.93 -2.54 -6.25
C ILE A 212 -17.62 -3.59 -5.40
N ASN A 213 -18.31 -4.51 -6.09
CA ASN A 213 -19.16 -5.59 -5.58
C ASN A 213 -18.48 -6.59 -4.61
N ASP A 214 -17.41 -6.20 -3.94
CA ASP A 214 -16.64 -7.09 -3.07
C ASP A 214 -17.05 -6.84 -1.62
N ASN A 215 -17.63 -7.87 -1.00
CA ASN A 215 -18.24 -7.99 0.33
C ASN A 215 -17.42 -7.51 1.56
N ILE A 216 -16.33 -6.77 1.36
CA ILE A 216 -15.50 -6.16 2.41
C ILE A 216 -15.93 -4.70 2.54
N LYS A 217 -16.51 -4.36 3.68
CA LYS A 217 -17.00 -3.00 3.91
C LYS A 217 -15.81 -2.05 3.94
N SER A 218 -15.97 -0.90 3.34
CA SER A 218 -14.87 -0.01 2.98
C SER A 218 -14.16 0.64 4.18
N TYR A 219 -14.81 0.66 5.35
CA TYR A 219 -14.21 1.02 6.64
C TYR A 219 -13.27 -0.07 7.21
N GLU A 220 -13.31 -1.31 6.71
CA GLU A 220 -12.43 -2.39 7.17
C GLU A 220 -11.01 -2.26 6.61
N PHE A 221 -10.78 -1.39 5.62
CA PHE A 221 -9.48 -1.23 4.94
C PHE A 221 -8.37 -0.71 5.86
N PHE A 222 -8.69 0.11 6.87
CA PHE A 222 -7.70 0.71 7.79
C PHE A 222 -7.70 0.06 9.18
N THR A 223 -8.19 -1.18 9.29
CA THR A 223 -8.27 -1.93 10.55
C THR A 223 -6.91 -2.41 11.05
N HIS A 224 -5.97 -2.70 10.16
CA HIS A 224 -4.64 -3.16 10.55
C HIS A 224 -3.62 -2.00 10.55
N PRO A 225 -2.90 -1.74 11.66
CA PRO A 225 -2.03 -0.56 11.79
C PRO A 225 -0.91 -0.51 10.75
N TYR A 226 -0.30 -1.67 10.46
CA TYR A 226 0.77 -1.77 9.46
C TYR A 226 0.30 -1.44 8.04
N GLN A 227 -0.95 -1.79 7.69
CA GLN A 227 -1.50 -1.45 6.37
C GLN A 227 -1.69 0.04 6.23
N THR A 228 -2.30 0.66 7.25
CA THR A 228 -2.52 2.10 7.30
C THR A 228 -1.20 2.85 7.17
N TYR A 229 -0.15 2.37 7.85
CA TYR A 229 1.20 2.89 7.71
C TYR A 229 1.79 2.71 6.31
N LEU A 230 1.74 1.50 5.73
CA LEU A 230 2.22 1.25 4.38
C LEU A 230 1.47 2.11 3.35
N PHE A 231 0.15 2.17 3.46
CA PHE A 231 -0.71 2.99 2.62
C PHE A 231 -0.29 4.46 2.71
N ALA A 232 -0.14 5.01 3.92
CA ALA A 232 0.32 6.37 4.15
C ALA A 232 1.69 6.63 3.51
N ARG A 233 2.63 5.68 3.62
CA ARG A 233 3.95 5.78 2.99
C ARG A 233 3.88 5.77 1.46
N HIS A 234 3.05 4.90 0.89
CA HIS A 234 2.81 4.84 -0.57
C HIS A 234 2.16 6.12 -1.08
N ALA A 235 1.12 6.61 -0.38
CA ALA A 235 0.43 7.85 -0.68
C ALA A 235 1.38 9.06 -0.65
N LEU A 236 2.26 9.16 0.36
CA LEU A 236 3.29 10.19 0.45
C LEU A 236 4.21 10.21 -0.79
N ASN A 237 4.72 9.04 -1.18
CA ASN A 237 5.61 8.90 -2.33
C ASN A 237 4.91 9.34 -3.63
N ILE A 238 3.66 8.93 -3.81
CA ILE A 238 2.87 9.27 -5.00
C ILE A 238 2.55 10.77 -5.02
N LEU A 239 2.19 11.37 -3.88
CA LEU A 239 1.91 12.79 -3.75
C LEU A 239 3.15 13.65 -4.05
N ILE A 240 4.33 13.25 -3.57
CA ILE A 240 5.60 13.91 -3.91
C ILE A 240 5.87 13.81 -5.42
N SER A 241 5.64 12.65 -6.04
CA SER A 241 5.82 12.49 -7.49
C SER A 241 4.81 13.31 -8.30
N TYR A 242 3.54 13.32 -7.87
CA TYR A 242 2.47 14.10 -8.46
C TYR A 242 2.79 15.60 -8.47
N THR A 243 3.21 16.14 -7.32
CA THR A 243 3.60 17.56 -7.20
C THR A 243 4.86 17.89 -8.00
N SER A 244 5.82 16.97 -8.09
CA SER A 244 7.04 17.11 -8.92
C SER A 244 6.73 17.15 -10.42
N SER A 245 5.71 16.40 -10.85
CA SER A 245 5.32 16.28 -12.25
C SER A 245 4.49 17.46 -12.76
N SER A 246 3.94 18.30 -11.88
CA SER A 246 3.11 19.40 -12.33
C SER A 246 3.94 20.46 -13.06
N THR A 247 3.37 20.99 -14.15
CA THR A 247 3.96 22.04 -15.01
C THR A 247 4.05 23.40 -14.30
N ASN A 248 3.35 23.58 -13.18
CA ASN A 248 3.39 24.82 -12.41
C ASN A 248 4.68 24.91 -11.57
N ILE A 249 5.49 25.94 -11.83
CA ILE A 249 6.74 26.25 -11.11
C ILE A 249 6.54 26.31 -9.59
N ILE A 250 5.38 26.79 -9.15
CA ILE A 250 4.97 26.86 -7.74
C ILE A 250 4.80 25.44 -7.15
N LYS A 251 4.20 24.49 -7.88
CA LYS A 251 4.04 23.09 -7.44
C LYS A 251 5.40 22.34 -7.40
N ARG A 252 6.36 22.71 -8.26
CA ARG A 252 7.74 22.19 -8.22
C ARG A 252 8.57 22.68 -7.03
N LYS A 253 8.50 23.97 -6.67
CA LYS A 253 9.14 24.48 -5.43
C LYS A 253 8.52 23.82 -4.19
N LYS A 254 7.20 23.55 -4.22
CA LYS A 254 6.48 22.80 -3.18
C LYS A 254 6.95 21.35 -3.05
N SER A 255 7.31 20.65 -4.14
CA SER A 255 7.84 19.27 -4.06
C SER A 255 9.12 19.15 -3.22
N LYS A 256 10.06 20.10 -3.35
CA LYS A 256 11.30 20.09 -2.55
C LYS A 256 11.01 20.29 -1.05
N TYR A 257 10.00 21.08 -0.73
CA TYR A 257 9.52 21.28 0.64
C TYR A 257 8.80 20.02 1.16
N LEU A 258 7.91 19.43 0.35
CA LEU A 258 7.15 18.21 0.68
C LEU A 258 8.04 17.00 0.95
N LYS A 259 9.20 16.88 0.29
CA LYS A 259 10.19 15.82 0.57
C LYS A 259 10.73 15.84 2.00
N ASN A 260 10.74 17.02 2.62
CA ASN A 260 11.25 17.24 3.97
C ASN A 260 10.15 17.19 5.03
N LEU A 261 8.87 17.28 4.62
CA LEU A 261 7.76 17.21 5.54
C LEU A 261 7.36 15.76 5.85
N PRO A 262 7.06 15.45 7.10
CA PRO A 262 6.41 14.20 7.44
C PRO A 262 4.92 14.22 7.06
N LEU A 263 4.30 13.04 7.06
CA LEU A 263 2.90 12.84 6.72
C LEU A 263 2.13 12.24 7.89
N ILE A 264 0.95 12.79 8.17
CA ILE A 264 0.01 12.31 9.15
C ILE A 264 -1.26 11.90 8.42
N LEU A 265 -1.63 10.64 8.57
CA LEU A 265 -2.88 10.12 8.01
C LEU A 265 -3.88 9.92 9.15
N ILE A 266 -5.10 10.40 8.94
CA ILE A 266 -6.26 10.18 9.81
C ILE A 266 -7.33 9.47 8.99
N ALA A 267 -7.77 8.30 9.45
CA ALA A 267 -8.79 7.49 8.78
C ALA A 267 -9.76 6.88 9.81
N PRO A 268 -11.00 6.56 9.41
CA PRO A 268 -11.94 5.88 10.28
C PRO A 268 -11.45 4.45 10.58
N TYR A 269 -11.49 4.05 11.86
CA TYR A 269 -11.08 2.72 12.32
C TYR A 269 -12.27 1.79 12.57
N SER A 270 -13.28 2.25 13.31
CA SER A 270 -14.48 1.46 13.61
C SER A 270 -15.63 2.33 14.14
N LEU A 271 -16.87 1.87 13.94
CA LEU A 271 -18.08 2.36 14.61
C LEU A 271 -18.36 1.46 15.83
N THR A 272 -18.22 1.96 17.06
CA THR A 272 -18.60 1.18 18.25
C THR A 272 -20.08 1.34 18.57
N ASN A 273 -20.80 0.22 18.70
CA ASN A 273 -22.27 0.13 18.88
C ASN A 273 -22.82 0.49 20.27
N LYS A 274 -22.16 1.36 21.07
CA LYS A 274 -22.73 1.73 22.37
C LYS A 274 -23.11 3.19 22.50
N GLU A 275 -22.38 4.09 21.88
CA GLU A 275 -22.74 5.49 21.68
C GLU A 275 -22.03 5.90 20.38
N HIS A 276 -22.63 6.73 19.54
CA HIS A 276 -22.14 7.10 18.20
C HIS A 276 -20.80 7.86 18.22
N GLU A 277 -19.74 7.27 18.74
CA GLU A 277 -18.40 7.84 18.75
C GLU A 277 -17.56 7.17 17.66
N LEU A 278 -17.18 7.99 16.68
CA LEU A 278 -16.27 7.59 15.62
C LEU A 278 -14.85 7.54 16.17
N ILE A 279 -14.25 6.34 16.13
CA ILE A 279 -12.85 6.14 16.44
C ILE A 279 -12.06 6.22 15.14
N GLU A 280 -11.04 7.08 15.13
CA GLU A 280 -10.12 7.29 14.02
C GLU A 280 -8.76 6.70 14.36
N ILE A 281 -8.12 6.08 13.36
CA ILE A 281 -6.72 5.70 13.41
C ILE A 281 -5.87 6.85 12.89
N VAL A 282 -4.85 7.22 13.67
CA VAL A 282 -3.88 8.26 13.32
C VAL A 282 -2.53 7.62 13.14
N VAL A 283 -1.89 7.88 11.99
CA VAL A 283 -0.59 7.31 11.64
C VAL A 283 0.40 8.40 11.26
N GLY A 284 1.56 8.40 11.91
CA GLY A 284 2.68 9.28 11.61
C GLY A 284 3.74 8.59 10.76
N VAL A 285 3.96 9.10 9.54
CA VAL A 285 4.99 8.63 8.62
C VAL A 285 6.09 9.69 8.52
N PRO A 286 7.37 9.32 8.71
CA PRO A 286 8.48 10.25 8.58
C PRO A 286 8.62 10.79 7.15
N SER A 287 9.36 11.89 7.01
CA SER A 287 9.63 12.48 5.71
C SER A 287 10.42 11.53 4.80
N PHE A 288 10.35 11.76 3.50
CA PHE A 288 10.98 10.88 2.50
C PHE A 288 12.50 10.71 2.71
N ASN A 289 13.17 11.76 3.20
CA ASN A 289 14.61 11.79 3.36
C ASN A 289 15.09 11.14 4.68
N ASN A 290 14.25 11.07 5.71
CA ASN A 290 14.61 10.54 7.04
C ASN A 290 13.94 9.17 7.28
N ILE A 291 14.40 8.15 6.56
CA ILE A 291 13.82 6.80 6.63
C ILE A 291 14.25 6.05 7.90
N MET A 292 15.41 6.40 8.47
CA MET A 292 16.10 5.55 9.45
C MET A 292 15.43 5.45 10.82
N MET A 293 14.69 6.47 11.28
CA MET A 293 14.03 6.46 12.59
C MET A 293 12.70 7.19 12.54
N ASN A 294 11.62 6.51 12.94
CA ASN A 294 10.32 7.14 13.09
C ASN A 294 10.22 7.85 14.44
N SER A 295 10.38 9.18 14.47
CA SER A 295 10.27 9.97 15.70
C SER A 295 8.82 10.18 16.17
N PHE A 296 7.83 9.77 15.39
CA PHE A 296 6.42 10.01 15.70
C PHE A 296 5.93 9.34 16.98
N SER A 297 6.56 8.24 17.41
CA SER A 297 6.27 7.63 18.72
C SER A 297 6.40 8.66 19.85
N THR A 298 7.57 9.28 19.96
CA THR A 298 7.84 10.31 20.98
C THR A 298 7.01 11.58 20.77
N LEU A 299 6.82 12.00 19.52
CA LEU A 299 6.06 13.21 19.21
C LEU A 299 4.59 13.06 19.61
N PHE A 300 3.98 11.92 19.32
CA PHE A 300 2.59 11.63 19.68
C PHE A 300 2.42 11.50 21.19
N GLU A 301 3.33 10.85 21.90
CA GLU A 301 3.29 10.81 23.38
C GLU A 301 3.39 12.22 24.00
N THR A 302 4.28 13.08 23.47
CA THR A 302 4.39 14.46 23.99
C THR A 302 3.19 15.33 23.66
N ALA A 303 2.57 15.15 22.49
CA ALA A 303 1.32 15.82 22.13
C ALA A 303 0.16 15.34 23.02
N ASP A 304 0.07 14.04 23.26
CA ASP A 304 -0.98 13.44 24.09
C ASP A 304 -0.93 13.90 25.55
N ARG A 305 0.28 14.00 26.13
CA ARG A 305 0.49 14.56 27.48
C ARG A 305 -0.04 15.99 27.62
N ARG A 306 -0.05 16.78 26.54
CA ARG A 306 -0.61 18.14 26.54
C ARG A 306 -2.11 18.18 26.35
N CYS A 307 -2.68 17.17 25.71
CA CYS A 307 -4.13 17.03 25.51
C CYS A 307 -4.85 16.38 26.69
N GLY A 308 -4.12 15.84 27.67
CA GLY A 308 -4.67 15.17 28.84
C GLY A 308 -4.81 13.66 28.69
N ASN A 309 -3.95 13.02 27.89
CA ASN A 309 -3.90 11.57 27.66
C ASN A 309 -5.20 11.01 27.05
N VAL A 310 -5.56 11.56 25.89
CA VAL A 310 -6.80 11.25 25.19
C VAL A 310 -6.59 10.21 24.09
N ALA A 311 -5.37 10.10 23.57
CA ALA A 311 -4.99 9.10 22.58
C ALA A 311 -4.83 7.72 23.24
N LYS A 312 -5.28 6.67 22.55
CA LYS A 312 -5.08 5.28 22.95
C LYS A 312 -3.96 4.65 22.12
N PHE A 313 -2.83 4.37 22.77
CA PHE A 313 -1.72 3.63 22.20
C PHE A 313 -1.95 2.12 22.41
N VAL A 314 -2.72 1.51 21.51
CA VAL A 314 -3.11 0.09 21.59
C VAL A 314 -2.10 -0.82 20.88
N PHE A 315 -1.38 -0.28 19.90
CA PHE A 315 -0.46 -1.04 19.05
C PHE A 315 0.97 -1.02 19.60
N PHE A 316 1.76 -2.05 19.27
CA PHE A 316 3.18 -2.09 19.63
C PHE A 316 3.98 -0.92 19.05
N ASP A 317 3.60 -0.43 17.87
CA ASP A 317 4.19 0.75 17.27
C ASP A 317 3.41 2.00 17.70
N HIS A 318 4.02 2.80 18.58
CA HIS A 318 3.44 4.04 19.09
C HIS A 318 3.36 5.16 18.03
N SER A 319 3.90 4.96 16.82
CA SER A 319 3.63 5.87 15.69
C SER A 319 2.24 5.70 15.09
N VAL A 320 1.45 4.75 15.60
CA VAL A 320 0.04 4.54 15.29
C VAL A 320 -0.78 4.60 16.57
N LEU A 321 -1.84 5.39 16.58
CA LEU A 321 -2.73 5.54 17.73
C LEU A 321 -4.19 5.56 17.31
N LEU A 322 -5.07 5.34 18.29
CA LEU A 322 -6.51 5.49 18.13
C LEU A 322 -6.97 6.76 18.87
N LEU A 323 -7.80 7.56 18.21
CA LEU A 323 -8.31 8.83 18.72
C LEU A 323 -9.82 8.92 18.49
N GLN A 324 -10.55 9.45 19.47
CA GLN A 324 -11.95 9.81 19.28
C GLN A 324 -12.06 11.10 18.47
N GLU A 325 -13.01 11.15 17.54
CA GLU A 325 -13.20 12.30 16.65
C GLU A 325 -13.36 13.64 17.40
N GLN A 326 -14.02 13.63 18.57
CA GLN A 326 -14.25 14.82 19.40
C GLN A 326 -12.94 15.53 19.83
N HIS A 327 -11.85 14.78 19.93
CA HIS A 327 -10.57 15.26 20.42
C HIS A 327 -9.53 15.49 19.32
N ARG A 328 -9.88 15.18 18.07
CA ARG A 328 -9.02 15.35 16.87
C ARG A 328 -8.41 16.74 16.76
N GLN A 329 -9.24 17.79 16.81
CA GLN A 329 -8.78 19.16 16.62
C GLN A 329 -7.73 19.54 17.68
N LYS A 330 -8.03 19.25 18.95
CA LYS A 330 -7.14 19.53 20.09
C LYS A 330 -5.79 18.82 19.96
N PHE A 331 -5.81 17.56 19.50
CA PHE A 331 -4.60 16.78 19.28
C PHE A 331 -3.73 17.33 18.15
N ILE A 332 -4.35 17.70 17.02
CA ILE A 332 -3.65 18.32 15.89
C ILE A 332 -3.00 19.64 16.32
N ASP A 333 -3.71 20.48 17.08
CA ASP A 333 -3.18 21.76 17.56
C ASP A 333 -2.00 21.57 18.55
N ALA A 334 -2.07 20.56 19.43
CA ALA A 334 -0.97 20.23 20.32
C ALA A 334 0.26 19.72 19.54
N LEU A 335 0.03 18.89 18.52
CA LEU A 335 1.08 18.33 17.68
C LEU A 335 1.77 19.40 16.83
N MET A 336 1.01 20.35 16.30
CA MET A 336 1.53 21.55 15.62
C MET A 336 2.54 22.29 16.49
N PHE A 337 2.25 22.47 17.78
CA PHE A 337 3.18 23.10 18.71
C PHE A 337 4.44 22.25 18.94
N VAL A 338 4.29 20.92 19.07
CA VAL A 338 5.44 20.02 19.27
C VAL A 338 6.38 20.07 18.06
N LEU A 339 5.84 20.03 16.84
CA LEU A 339 6.62 20.00 15.60
C LEU A 339 7.18 21.37 15.17
N ALA A 340 6.64 22.47 15.69
CA ALA A 340 7.17 23.81 15.46
C ALA A 340 8.42 24.14 16.30
N LYS A 341 8.74 23.30 17.29
CA LYS A 341 9.89 23.43 18.19
C LYS A 341 11.05 22.57 17.69
#